data_AF-A0A958CN41-F1
#
_entry.id   AF-A0A958CN41-F1
#
_cell.length_a   1.000
_cell.length_b   1.000
_cell.length_c   1.000
_cell.angle_alpha   90.00
_cell.angle_beta   90.00
_cell.angle_gamma   90.00
#
_symmetry.space_group_name_H-M   'P 1'
#
loop_
_entity.id
_entity.type
_entity.pdbx_description
1 polymer ?
#
loop_
_entity_poly.entity_id
_entity_poly.type
_entity_poly.pdbx_seq_one_letter_code
_entity_poly.pdbx_strand_id
1 'polypeptide(L)'
;MTARLRTALGAPVFADTAKTRTARTVHRLIIAMMVMIAVALPAVIFTSMPAAATLRFVILLGAALFTLLGSMVLLRMGRVRLASLAVLVLLAVALFLVTTVVAIGVTINSLVALLLLVPLSGLLFGTRGVWCALAFVLLTLTVVLTSGEFPPMTTLPMQHNVFTWLVLVTVLILYGLAESMHATAFSEQLNDATQLAAALAAKNIE
;
A
#
# COMPACT_ATOMS: atom_id res chain seq x y z
N MET A 1 -26.76 -10.22 -12.34
CA MET A 1 -25.31 -9.98 -12.10
C MET A 1 -25.03 -9.93 -10.59
N THR A 2 -25.37 -10.99 -9.83
CA THR A 2 -26.15 -10.74 -8.59
C THR A 2 -25.78 -11.54 -7.33
N ALA A 3 -24.92 -12.55 -7.37
CA ALA A 3 -24.42 -13.18 -6.14
C ALA A 3 -22.94 -13.55 -6.25
N ARG A 4 -22.55 -14.23 -7.34
CA ARG A 4 -21.18 -14.68 -7.59
C ARG A 4 -20.15 -13.54 -7.67
N LEU A 5 -20.50 -12.40 -8.26
CA LEU A 5 -19.64 -11.21 -8.28
C LEU A 5 -19.46 -10.61 -6.89
N ARG A 6 -20.51 -10.63 -6.07
CA ARG A 6 -20.47 -10.15 -4.69
C ARG A 6 -19.62 -11.06 -3.80
N THR A 7 -19.71 -12.39 -3.99
CA THR A 7 -18.83 -13.35 -3.30
C THR A 7 -17.40 -13.26 -3.78
N ALA A 8 -17.18 -12.97 -5.06
CA ALA A 8 -15.84 -12.77 -5.60
C ALA A 8 -15.18 -11.47 -5.09
N LEU A 9 -15.92 -10.38 -5.03
CA LEU A 9 -15.41 -9.08 -4.55
C LEU A 9 -15.46 -8.92 -3.03
N GLY A 10 -16.11 -9.85 -2.32
CA GLY A 10 -16.15 -9.88 -0.86
C GLY A 10 -14.84 -10.32 -0.24
N ALA A 11 -14.51 -9.76 0.92
CA ALA A 11 -13.35 -10.20 1.69
C ALA A 11 -13.57 -11.64 2.21
N PRO A 12 -12.55 -12.51 2.16
CA PRO A 12 -12.68 -13.88 2.65
C PRO A 12 -12.84 -13.92 4.18
N VAL A 13 -13.66 -14.86 4.65
CA VAL A 13 -13.90 -15.12 6.08
C VAL A 13 -13.25 -16.45 6.44
N PHE A 14 -12.49 -16.46 7.54
CA PHE A 14 -11.81 -17.65 8.07
C PHE A 14 -12.37 -18.02 9.45
N ALA A 15 -12.12 -19.26 9.89
CA ALA A 15 -12.50 -19.72 11.22
C ALA A 15 -11.79 -18.93 12.34
N ASP A 16 -10.58 -18.45 12.07
CA ASP A 16 -9.81 -17.58 12.98
C ASP A 16 -10.21 -16.11 12.75
N THR A 17 -10.68 -15.45 13.81
CA THR A 17 -11.13 -14.05 13.81
C THR A 17 -9.97 -13.09 13.53
N ALA A 18 -8.78 -13.34 14.08
CA ALA A 18 -7.60 -12.51 13.86
C ALA A 18 -7.16 -12.59 12.38
N LYS A 19 -7.16 -13.80 11.81
CA LYS A 19 -6.84 -14.01 10.39
C LYS A 19 -7.85 -13.33 9.46
N THR A 20 -9.13 -13.39 9.81
CA THR A 20 -10.21 -12.71 9.06
C THR A 20 -10.02 -11.20 9.06
N ARG A 21 -9.62 -10.61 10.19
CA ARG A 21 -9.35 -9.17 10.32
C ARG A 21 -8.23 -8.74 9.38
N THR A 22 -7.07 -9.41 9.43
CA THR A 22 -5.94 -9.12 8.53
C THR A 22 -6.33 -9.29 7.06
N ALA A 23 -7.08 -10.34 6.73
CA ALA A 23 -7.51 -10.57 5.35
C ALA A 23 -8.44 -9.49 4.82
N ARG A 24 -9.37 -8.97 5.63
CA ARG A 24 -10.22 -7.82 5.27
C ARG A 24 -9.38 -6.57 5.01
N THR A 25 -8.38 -6.34 5.84
CA THR A 25 -7.45 -5.21 5.69
C THR A 25 -6.68 -5.29 4.37
N VAL A 26 -6.03 -6.43 4.10
CA VAL A 26 -5.29 -6.64 2.85
C VAL A 26 -6.22 -6.56 1.64
N HIS A 27 -7.44 -7.12 1.73
CA HIS A 27 -8.41 -7.06 0.66
C HIS A 27 -8.85 -5.63 0.31
N ARG A 28 -9.15 -4.81 1.32
CA ARG A 28 -9.47 -3.38 1.11
C ARG A 28 -8.31 -2.66 0.44
N LEU A 29 -7.08 -2.95 0.85
CA LEU A 29 -5.89 -2.33 0.30
C LEU A 29 -5.66 -2.75 -1.17
N ILE A 30 -5.84 -4.04 -1.49
CA ILE A 30 -5.79 -4.54 -2.88
C ILE A 30 -6.84 -3.84 -3.74
N ILE A 31 -8.10 -3.77 -3.29
CA ILE A 31 -9.16 -3.09 -4.05
C ILE A 31 -8.83 -1.62 -4.25
N ALA A 32 -8.39 -0.91 -3.20
CA ALA A 32 -8.00 0.49 -3.31
C ALA A 32 -6.89 0.68 -4.35
N MET A 33 -5.85 -0.15 -4.33
CA MET A 33 -4.77 -0.11 -5.32
C MET A 33 -5.26 -0.43 -6.73
N MET A 34 -6.15 -1.41 -6.91
CA MET A 34 -6.74 -1.72 -8.21
C MET A 34 -7.56 -0.54 -8.77
N VAL A 35 -8.35 0.13 -7.92
CA VAL A 35 -9.09 1.33 -8.31
C VAL A 35 -8.13 2.45 -8.72
N MET A 36 -7.06 2.66 -7.96
CA MET A 36 -6.05 3.67 -8.31
C MET A 36 -5.35 3.36 -9.63
N ILE A 37 -5.00 2.10 -9.90
CA ILE A 37 -4.45 1.68 -11.20
C ILE A 37 -5.47 1.92 -12.32
N ALA A 38 -6.74 1.58 -12.10
CA ALA A 38 -7.80 1.78 -13.08
C ALA A 38 -8.02 3.27 -13.43
N VAL A 39 -7.81 4.17 -12.47
CA VAL A 39 -7.85 5.64 -12.68
C VAL A 39 -6.56 6.15 -13.33
N ALA A 40 -5.40 5.61 -12.94
CA ALA A 40 -4.10 6.02 -13.48
C ALA A 40 -3.93 5.63 -14.95
N LEU A 41 -4.47 4.49 -15.38
CA LEU A 41 -4.31 3.97 -16.74
C LEU A 41 -4.83 4.92 -17.84
N PRO A 42 -6.06 5.47 -17.76
CA PRO A 42 -6.52 6.48 -18.71
C PRO A 42 -5.79 7.82 -18.53
N ALA A 43 -5.38 8.18 -17.31
CA ALA A 43 -4.63 9.41 -17.07
C ALA A 43 -3.31 9.45 -17.86
N VAL A 44 -2.65 8.30 -18.05
CA VAL A 44 -1.43 8.16 -18.86
C VAL A 44 -1.67 8.44 -20.34
N ILE A 45 -2.88 8.24 -20.86
CA ILE A 45 -3.21 8.54 -22.26
C ILE A 45 -3.27 10.06 -22.48
N PHE A 46 -3.63 10.81 -21.44
CA PHE A 46 -3.71 12.27 -21.48
C PHE A 46 -2.38 12.97 -21.15
N THR A 47 -1.32 12.23 -20.86
CA THR A 47 0.01 12.83 -20.66
C THR A 47 0.78 12.92 -21.97
N SER A 48 1.53 13.99 -22.14
CA SER A 48 2.42 14.22 -23.30
C SER A 48 3.73 13.43 -23.20
N MET A 49 3.68 12.18 -22.73
CA MET A 49 4.86 11.33 -22.55
C MET A 49 5.34 10.74 -23.89
N PRO A 50 6.67 10.58 -24.10
CA PRO A 50 7.20 9.86 -25.25
C PRO A 50 6.65 8.44 -25.33
N ALA A 51 6.37 7.94 -26.55
CA ALA A 51 5.75 6.62 -26.76
C ALA A 51 6.50 5.47 -26.04
N ALA A 52 7.84 5.52 -26.01
CA ALA A 52 8.66 4.54 -25.31
C ALA A 52 8.47 4.56 -23.78
N ALA A 53 8.32 5.75 -23.18
CA ALA A 53 8.06 5.90 -21.75
C ALA A 53 6.64 5.43 -21.40
N THR A 54 5.66 5.80 -22.23
CA THR A 54 4.26 5.36 -22.12
C THR A 54 4.15 3.83 -22.14
N LEU A 55 4.81 3.16 -23.08
CA LEU A 55 4.80 1.69 -23.17
C LEU A 55 5.39 1.04 -21.90
N ARG A 56 6.54 1.54 -21.41
CA ARG A 56 7.15 1.05 -20.16
C ARG A 56 6.21 1.21 -18.97
N PHE A 57 5.53 2.35 -18.87
CA PHE A 57 4.58 2.63 -17.79
C PHE A 57 3.35 1.70 -17.84
N VAL A 58 2.80 1.47 -19.04
CA VAL A 58 1.68 0.53 -19.23
C VAL A 58 2.08 -0.90 -18.86
N ILE A 59 3.28 -1.35 -19.24
CA ILE A 59 3.81 -2.66 -18.84
C ILE A 59 3.93 -2.77 -17.31
N LEU A 60 4.46 -1.73 -16.65
CA LEU A 60 4.58 -1.69 -15.19
C LEU A 60 3.21 -1.72 -14.50
N LEU A 61 2.24 -0.94 -14.97
CA LEU A 61 0.86 -0.99 -14.45
C LEU A 61 0.21 -2.35 -14.68
N GLY A 62 0.43 -2.96 -15.84
CA GLY A 62 -0.06 -4.30 -16.16
C GLY A 62 0.54 -5.37 -15.24
N ALA A 63 1.84 -5.32 -15.00
CA ALA A 63 2.52 -6.19 -14.05
C ALA A 63 1.98 -5.99 -12.63
N ALA A 64 1.79 -4.73 -12.20
CA ALA A 64 1.21 -4.41 -10.90
C ALA A 64 -0.21 -4.96 -10.75
N LEU A 65 -1.06 -4.80 -11.76
CA LEU A 65 -2.41 -5.35 -11.78
C LEU A 65 -2.39 -6.88 -11.69
N PHE A 66 -1.47 -7.54 -12.41
CA PHE A 66 -1.29 -8.99 -12.35
C PHE A 66 -0.88 -9.45 -10.95
N THR A 67 0.05 -8.76 -10.30
CA THR A 67 0.46 -9.05 -8.92
C THR A 67 -0.69 -8.85 -7.93
N LEU A 68 -1.53 -7.82 -8.10
CA LEU A 68 -2.70 -7.59 -7.25
C LEU A 68 -3.77 -8.69 -7.44
N LEU A 69 -4.04 -9.10 -8.67
CA LEU A 69 -4.95 -10.21 -8.97
C LEU A 69 -4.42 -11.52 -8.36
N GLY A 70 -3.13 -11.81 -8.50
CA GLY A 70 -2.49 -12.95 -7.85
C GLY A 70 -2.60 -12.91 -6.32
N SER A 71 -2.42 -11.72 -5.74
CA SER A 71 -2.58 -11.50 -4.30
C SER A 71 -4.02 -11.74 -3.83
N MET A 72 -5.01 -11.39 -4.65
CA MET A 72 -6.42 -11.68 -4.39
C MET A 72 -6.71 -13.19 -4.39
N VAL A 73 -6.11 -13.93 -5.33
CA VAL A 73 -6.19 -15.40 -5.36
C VAL A 73 -5.54 -16.01 -4.11
N LEU A 74 -4.36 -15.54 -3.73
CA LEU A 74 -3.66 -15.98 -2.51
C LEU A 74 -4.47 -15.72 -1.23
N LEU A 75 -5.15 -14.57 -1.16
CA LEU A 75 -6.09 -14.28 -0.06
C LEU A 75 -7.19 -15.32 0.02
N ARG A 76 -7.82 -15.68 -1.11
CA ARG A 76 -8.89 -16.69 -1.13
C ARG A 76 -8.41 -18.09 -0.77
N MET A 77 -7.15 -18.42 -1.08
CA MET A 77 -6.51 -19.66 -0.64
C MET A 77 -6.15 -19.67 0.85
N GLY A 78 -6.44 -18.59 1.60
CA GLY A 78 -6.10 -18.48 3.02
C GLY A 78 -4.63 -18.20 3.28
N ARG A 79 -3.85 -17.87 2.25
CA ARG A 79 -2.42 -17.53 2.33
C ARG A 79 -2.23 -16.02 2.56
N VAL A 80 -2.85 -15.50 3.61
CA VAL A 80 -2.92 -14.05 3.91
C VAL A 80 -1.53 -13.41 4.01
N ARG A 81 -0.57 -14.08 4.65
CA ARG A 81 0.82 -13.58 4.80
C ARG A 81 1.57 -13.43 3.48
N LEU A 82 1.32 -14.33 2.52
CA LEU A 82 1.95 -14.24 1.20
C LEU A 82 1.31 -13.13 0.36
N ALA A 83 -0.02 -12.99 0.45
CA ALA A 83 -0.73 -11.91 -0.23
C ALA A 83 -0.30 -10.53 0.29
N SER A 84 -0.16 -10.35 1.60
CA SER A 84 0.34 -9.10 2.15
C SER A 84 1.78 -8.82 1.69
N LEU A 85 2.59 -9.86 1.45
CA LEU A 85 4.01 -9.70 1.10
C LEU A 85 4.11 -9.23 -0.34
N ALA A 86 3.36 -9.89 -1.22
CA ALA A 86 3.27 -9.50 -2.63
C ALA A 86 2.82 -8.04 -2.77
N VAL A 87 1.81 -7.61 -2.00
CA VAL A 87 1.31 -6.23 -2.03
C VAL A 87 2.35 -5.23 -1.51
N LEU A 88 3.05 -5.57 -0.43
CA LEU A 88 4.08 -4.71 0.14
C LEU A 88 5.29 -4.56 -0.79
N VAL A 89 5.76 -5.67 -1.36
CA VAL A 89 6.85 -5.66 -2.34
C VAL A 89 6.44 -4.85 -3.57
N LEU A 90 5.20 -5.02 -4.05
CA LEU A 90 4.68 -4.24 -5.16
C LEU A 90 4.71 -2.74 -4.85
N LEU A 91 4.24 -2.33 -3.66
CA LEU A 91 4.25 -0.93 -3.24
C LEU A 91 5.68 -0.39 -3.13
N ALA A 92 6.59 -1.16 -2.55
CA ALA A 92 7.99 -0.79 -2.40
C ALA A 92 8.68 -0.57 -3.75
N VAL A 93 8.50 -1.51 -4.69
CA VAL A 93 9.03 -1.40 -6.06
C VAL A 93 8.39 -0.23 -6.80
N ALA A 94 7.08 -0.03 -6.67
CA ALA A 94 6.37 1.09 -7.31
C ALA A 94 6.90 2.43 -6.81
N LEU A 95 7.07 2.60 -5.50
CA LEU A 95 7.66 3.82 -4.93
C LEU A 95 9.09 4.01 -5.41
N PHE A 96 9.93 2.97 -5.35
CA PHE A 96 11.31 3.05 -5.82
C PHE A 96 11.42 3.46 -7.29
N LEU A 97 10.57 2.91 -8.17
CA LEU A 97 10.53 3.29 -9.58
C LEU A 97 10.07 4.73 -9.77
N VAL A 98 9.07 5.19 -9.01
CA VAL A 98 8.65 6.59 -9.03
C VAL A 98 9.79 7.52 -8.57
N THR A 99 10.56 7.12 -7.55
CA THR A 99 11.66 7.92 -7.01
C THR A 99 12.89 7.96 -7.89
N THR A 100 13.15 6.92 -8.69
CA THR A 100 14.40 6.77 -9.47
C THR A 100 14.22 6.98 -10.98
N VAL A 101 13.04 6.66 -11.54
CA VAL A 101 12.83 6.66 -13.00
C VAL A 101 12.00 7.84 -13.46
N VAL A 102 11.05 8.32 -12.64
CA VAL A 102 10.06 9.34 -13.06
C VAL A 102 10.40 10.73 -12.54
N ALA A 103 10.72 10.83 -11.25
CA ALA A 103 11.38 12.03 -10.76
C ALA A 103 12.84 11.93 -11.20
N ILE A 104 13.28 12.82 -12.09
CA ILE A 104 14.69 13.04 -12.35
C ILE A 104 15.29 13.37 -10.98
N GLY A 105 15.79 12.40 -10.23
CA GLY A 105 16.23 12.48 -8.83
C GLY A 105 15.14 12.46 -7.74
N VAL A 106 15.59 12.32 -6.49
CA VAL A 106 14.70 12.16 -5.33
C VAL A 106 14.15 13.49 -4.84
N THR A 107 12.82 13.60 -4.87
CA THR A 107 12.10 14.75 -4.30
C THR A 107 11.72 14.51 -2.83
N ILE A 108 11.46 15.59 -2.09
CA ILE A 108 10.93 15.49 -0.72
C ILE A 108 9.64 14.66 -0.69
N ASN A 109 8.78 14.80 -1.71
CA ASN A 109 7.54 14.02 -1.82
C ASN A 109 7.80 12.51 -1.94
N SER A 110 8.85 12.14 -2.67
CA SER A 110 9.32 10.77 -2.83
C SER A 110 9.80 10.17 -1.49
N LEU A 111 10.52 10.96 -0.68
CA LEU A 111 10.96 10.55 0.66
C LEU A 111 9.79 10.38 1.62
N VAL A 112 8.81 11.29 1.60
CA VAL A 112 7.60 11.18 2.42
C VAL A 112 6.82 9.92 2.06
N ALA A 113 6.66 9.62 0.77
CA ALA A 113 5.99 8.40 0.32
C ALA A 113 6.72 7.12 0.79
N LEU A 114 8.06 7.11 0.72
CA LEU A 114 8.87 6.00 1.22
C LEU A 114 8.73 5.82 2.74
N LEU A 115 8.76 6.91 3.51
CA LEU A 115 8.58 6.86 4.97
C LEU A 115 7.20 6.33 5.37
N LEU A 116 6.17 6.64 4.58
CA LEU A 116 4.81 6.13 4.80
C LEU A 116 4.67 4.62 4.56
N LEU A 117 5.62 4.00 3.86
CA LEU A 117 5.66 2.54 3.70
C LEU A 117 5.98 1.83 5.03
N VAL A 118 6.72 2.49 5.93
CA VAL A 118 7.12 1.93 7.24
C VAL A 118 5.89 1.64 8.14
N PRO A 119 4.99 2.60 8.45
CA PRO A 119 3.80 2.28 9.24
C PRO A 119 2.86 1.29 8.52
N LEU A 120 2.73 1.39 7.20
CA LEU A 120 1.95 0.43 6.39
C LEU A 120 2.46 -1.01 6.50
N SER A 121 3.78 -1.19 6.49
CA SER A 121 4.39 -2.50 6.69
C SER A 121 4.17 -3.04 8.10
N GLY A 122 4.19 -2.16 9.10
CA GLY A 122 3.89 -2.50 10.49
C GLY A 122 2.46 -2.99 10.67
N LEU A 123 1.51 -2.34 9.99
CA LEU A 123 0.11 -2.76 10.00
C LEU A 123 -0.08 -4.14 9.36
N LEU A 124 0.64 -4.43 8.28
CA LEU A 124 0.48 -5.67 7.51
C LEU A 124 1.23 -6.87 8.10
N PHE A 125 2.36 -6.64 8.75
CA PHE A 125 3.30 -7.69 9.17
C PHE A 125 3.77 -7.60 10.63
N GLY A 126 3.25 -6.63 11.39
CA GLY A 126 3.73 -6.33 12.73
C GLY A 126 5.17 -5.82 12.71
N THR A 127 5.88 -6.04 13.81
CA THR A 127 7.24 -5.51 14.03
C THR A 127 8.26 -5.93 12.97
N ARG A 128 8.17 -7.16 12.46
CA ARG A 128 9.07 -7.64 11.38
C ARG A 128 8.88 -6.87 10.08
N GLY A 129 7.65 -6.48 9.77
CA GLY A 129 7.33 -5.64 8.61
C GLY A 129 8.01 -4.29 8.69
N VAL A 130 7.91 -3.64 9.85
CA VAL A 130 8.52 -2.33 10.12
C VAL A 130 10.02 -2.37 9.83
N TRP A 131 10.73 -3.38 10.34
CA TRP A 131 12.17 -3.50 10.11
C TRP A 131 12.52 -3.73 8.64
N CYS A 132 11.76 -4.57 7.92
CA CYS A 132 11.97 -4.79 6.50
C CYS A 132 11.72 -3.51 5.67
N ALA A 133 10.66 -2.76 5.96
CA ALA A 133 10.38 -1.51 5.28
C ALA A 133 11.42 -0.44 5.63
N LEU A 134 11.83 -0.35 6.89
CA LEU A 134 12.89 0.57 7.31
C LEU A 134 14.20 0.27 6.58
N ALA A 135 14.59 -1.01 6.50
CA ALA A 135 15.76 -1.44 5.74
C ALA A 135 15.66 -1.09 4.25
N PHE A 136 14.46 -1.26 3.66
CA PHE A 136 14.21 -0.88 2.27
C PHE A 136 14.31 0.63 2.04
N VAL A 137 13.73 1.43 2.93
CA VAL A 137 13.81 2.90 2.88
C VAL A 137 15.27 3.34 3.00
N LEU A 138 16.02 2.81 3.96
CA LEU A 138 17.43 3.11 4.15
C LEU A 138 18.26 2.69 2.92
N LEU A 139 18.02 1.50 2.36
CA LEU A 139 18.71 1.04 1.16
C LEU A 139 18.42 1.96 -0.04
N THR A 140 17.17 2.35 -0.21
CA THR A 140 16.77 3.29 -1.27
C THR A 140 17.49 4.63 -1.09
N LEU A 141 17.53 5.13 0.15
CA LEU A 141 18.19 6.39 0.49
C LEU A 141 19.71 6.32 0.25
N THR A 142 20.35 5.18 0.56
CA THR A 142 21.76 4.93 0.26
C THR A 142 22.02 4.93 -1.24
N VAL A 143 21.23 4.19 -2.02
CA VAL A 143 21.37 4.13 -3.50
C VAL A 143 21.29 5.54 -4.09
N VAL A 144 20.33 6.34 -3.62
CA VAL A 144 20.11 7.72 -4.05
C VAL A 144 21.27 8.64 -3.65
N LEU A 145 21.77 8.53 -2.42
CA LEU A 145 22.92 9.31 -1.97
C LEU A 145 24.18 8.98 -2.76
N THR A 146 24.36 7.69 -3.13
CA THR A 146 25.52 7.23 -3.88
C THR A 146 25.44 7.51 -5.39
N SER A 147 24.25 7.68 -5.96
CA SER A 147 24.11 7.96 -7.39
C SER A 147 24.53 9.39 -7.75
N GLY A 148 24.63 10.31 -6.78
CA GLY A 148 25.05 11.69 -7.00
C GLY A 148 24.04 12.53 -7.80
N GLU A 149 22.90 11.96 -8.17
CA GLU A 149 21.83 12.59 -8.93
C GLU A 149 20.88 13.34 -7.97
N PHE A 150 21.39 14.39 -7.32
CA PHE A 150 20.55 15.41 -6.72
C PHE A 150 20.25 16.47 -7.77
N PRO A 151 19.02 16.54 -8.29
CA PRO A 151 18.65 17.58 -9.23
C PRO A 151 18.70 18.91 -8.48
N PRO A 152 19.18 20.00 -9.10
CA PRO A 152 19.05 21.32 -8.51
C PRO A 152 17.56 21.61 -8.26
N MET A 153 17.19 21.98 -7.03
CA MET A 153 15.80 22.19 -6.57
C MET A 153 15.03 23.28 -7.37
N THR A 154 15.67 23.93 -8.33
CA THR A 154 15.20 25.15 -8.99
C THR A 154 14.46 24.92 -10.32
N THR A 155 14.43 23.71 -10.87
CA THR A 155 13.76 23.45 -12.17
C THR A 155 12.88 22.20 -12.12
N LEU A 156 11.75 22.27 -11.42
CA LEU A 156 10.67 21.32 -11.66
C LEU A 156 9.86 21.83 -12.87
N PRO A 157 9.98 21.22 -14.06
CA PRO A 157 9.14 21.60 -15.19
C PRO A 157 7.67 21.41 -14.80
N MET A 158 6.86 22.47 -14.96
CA MET A 158 5.43 22.50 -14.58
C MET A 158 4.60 21.34 -15.15
N GLN A 159 5.08 20.63 -16.17
CA GLN A 159 4.43 19.44 -16.74
C GLN A 159 4.42 18.22 -15.81
N HIS A 160 5.20 18.18 -14.73
CA HIS A 160 5.20 17.07 -13.76
C HIS A 160 4.15 17.21 -12.65
N ASN A 161 3.43 18.34 -12.60
CA ASN A 161 2.52 18.64 -11.49
C ASN A 161 1.40 17.59 -11.35
N VAL A 162 0.73 17.21 -12.45
CA VAL A 162 -0.42 16.28 -12.38
C VAL A 162 0.00 14.91 -11.84
N PHE A 163 1.15 14.39 -12.29
CA PHE A 163 1.66 13.10 -11.81
C PHE A 163 2.05 13.17 -10.33
N THR A 164 2.74 14.24 -9.91
CA THR A 164 3.09 14.47 -8.51
C THR A 164 1.83 14.57 -7.64
N TRP A 165 0.81 15.31 -8.06
CA TRP A 165 -0.47 15.41 -7.35
C TRP A 165 -1.18 14.07 -7.28
N LEU A 166 -1.18 13.28 -8.35
CA LEU A 166 -1.80 11.95 -8.37
C LEU A 166 -1.10 11.01 -7.38
N VAL A 167 0.23 11.03 -7.33
CA VAL A 167 1.02 10.28 -6.33
C VAL A 167 0.72 10.78 -4.91
N LEU A 168 0.69 12.10 -4.69
CA LEU A 168 0.42 12.69 -3.37
C LEU A 168 -0.97 12.34 -2.86
N VAL A 169 -1.99 12.45 -3.72
CA VAL A 169 -3.38 12.06 -3.42
C VAL A 169 -3.46 10.57 -3.14
N THR A 170 -2.80 9.74 -3.95
CA THR A 170 -2.73 8.28 -3.74
C THR A 170 -2.13 7.96 -2.38
N VAL A 171 -1.02 8.61 -2.04
CA VAL A 171 -0.33 8.44 -0.76
C VAL A 171 -1.19 8.91 0.41
N LEU A 172 -1.88 10.05 0.29
CA LEU A 172 -2.81 10.55 1.30
C LEU A 172 -4.00 9.62 1.50
N ILE A 173 -4.57 9.06 0.43
CA ILE A 173 -5.66 8.08 0.50
C ILE A 173 -5.18 6.81 1.19
N LEU A 174 -4.00 6.31 0.84
CA LEU A 174 -3.41 5.13 1.48
C LEU A 174 -3.10 5.39 2.95
N TYR A 175 -2.63 6.58 3.30
CA TYR A 175 -2.39 6.98 4.68
C TYR A 175 -3.68 7.08 5.48
N GLY A 176 -4.71 7.76 4.97
CA GLY A 176 -6.01 7.85 5.64
C GLY A 176 -6.69 6.47 5.79
N LEU A 177 -6.50 5.57 4.82
CA LEU A 177 -6.90 4.18 4.95
C LEU A 177 -6.11 3.47 6.07
N ALA A 178 -4.80 3.63 6.13
CA ALA A 178 -3.97 3.02 7.17
C ALA A 178 -4.29 3.58 8.57
N GLU A 179 -4.58 4.87 8.68
CA GLU A 179 -4.93 5.54 9.95
C GLU A 179 -6.33 5.12 10.43
N SER A 180 -7.33 5.11 9.54
CA SER A 180 -8.66 4.60 9.88
C SER A 180 -8.63 3.12 10.29
N MET A 181 -7.73 2.34 9.68
CA MET A 181 -7.46 0.97 10.10
C MET A 181 -6.80 0.88 11.47
N HIS A 182 -5.86 1.75 11.79
CA HIS A 182 -5.26 1.83 13.12
C HIS A 182 -6.29 2.22 14.18
N ALA A 183 -7.15 3.20 13.90
CA ALA A 183 -8.18 3.67 14.80
C ALA A 183 -9.19 2.55 15.11
N THR A 184 -9.70 1.88 14.08
CA THR A 184 -10.58 0.70 14.26
C THR A 184 -9.86 -0.45 14.97
N ALA A 185 -8.56 -0.61 14.69
CA ALA A 185 -7.80 -1.69 15.30
C ALA A 185 -7.65 -1.51 16.82
N PHE A 186 -7.39 -0.26 17.22
CA PHE A 186 -7.21 0.15 18.61
C PHE A 186 -8.53 0.17 19.39
N SER A 187 -9.63 0.65 18.77
CA SER A 187 -10.94 0.65 19.42
C SER A 187 -11.45 -0.76 19.74
N GLU A 188 -11.23 -1.70 18.82
CA GLU A 188 -11.58 -3.11 19.06
C GLU A 188 -10.74 -3.72 20.20
N GLN A 189 -9.44 -3.41 20.27
CA GLN A 189 -8.59 -3.88 21.37
C GLN A 189 -9.02 -3.33 22.74
N LEU A 190 -9.46 -2.08 22.80
CA LEU A 190 -10.02 -1.49 24.01
C LEU A 190 -11.33 -2.18 24.42
N ASN A 191 -12.20 -2.48 23.45
CA ASN A 191 -13.45 -3.19 23.70
C ASN A 191 -13.20 -4.61 24.22
N ASP A 192 -12.23 -5.33 23.65
CA ASP A 192 -11.85 -6.66 24.13
C ASP A 192 -11.26 -6.61 25.56
N ALA A 193 -10.39 -5.63 25.83
CA ALA A 193 -9.78 -5.46 27.15
C ALA A 193 -10.82 -5.10 28.23
N THR A 194 -11.78 -4.25 27.90
CA THR A 194 -12.88 -3.87 28.81
C THR A 194 -13.83 -5.03 29.07
N GLN A 195 -14.17 -5.83 28.07
CA GLN A 195 -14.97 -7.04 28.26
C GLN A 195 -14.25 -8.07 29.13
N LEU A 196 -12.94 -8.25 28.92
CA LEU A 196 -12.14 -9.17 29.71
C LEU A 196 -12.00 -8.71 31.16
N ALA A 197 -11.84 -7.41 31.40
CA ALA A 197 -11.86 -6.82 32.73
C ALA A 197 -13.21 -7.02 33.43
N ALA A 198 -14.33 -6.81 32.73
CA ALA A 198 -15.67 -7.05 33.27
C ALA A 198 -15.91 -8.52 33.61
N ALA A 199 -15.46 -9.45 32.76
CA ALA A 199 -15.57 -10.88 33.01
C ALA A 199 -14.73 -11.33 34.22
N LEU A 200 -13.52 -10.79 34.38
CA LEU A 200 -12.68 -11.05 35.56
C LEU A 200 -13.30 -10.48 36.84
N ALA A 201 -13.89 -9.28 36.77
CA ALA A 201 -14.58 -8.68 37.90
C ALA A 201 -15.79 -9.51 38.35
N ALA A 202 -16.60 -10.01 37.41
CA ALA A 202 -17.73 -10.90 37.71
C ALA A 202 -17.28 -12.22 38.36
N LYS A 203 -16.15 -12.79 37.92
CA LYS A 203 -15.62 -14.05 38.44
C LYS A 203 -15.03 -13.95 39.85
N ASN A 204 -14.60 -12.76 40.27
CA ASN A 204 -14.05 -12.54 41.62
C ASN A 204 -15.12 -12.27 42.70
N ILE A 205 -16.41 -12.25 42.32
CA ILE A 205 -17.54 -12.03 43.23
C ILE A 205 -18.17 -13.39 43.67
N GLU A 206 -17.79 -14.49 43.04
CA GLU A 206 -18.12 -15.88 43.45
C GLU A 206 -17.03 -16.46 44.37
#